data_AF-A0A376LCQ5-F1
#
_entry.id   AF-A0A376LCQ5-F1
#
_cell.length_a   1.000
_cell.length_b   1.000
_cell.length_c   1.000
_cell.angle_alpha   90.00
_cell.angle_beta   90.00
_cell.angle_gamma   90.00
#
_symmetry.space_group_name_H-M   'P 1'
#
loop_
_entity.id
_entity.type
_entity.pdbx_description
1 polymer ?
#
loop_
_entity_poly.entity_id
_entity_poly.type
_entity_poly.pdbx_seq_one_letter_code
_entity_poly.pdbx_strand_id
1 'polypeptide(L)'
;MSGARWLTARPIIWSVWEVRERERTGLDTLKVGFNAVHGYYIQISRGQSHLAPINYMRRQTLKNAERYIIPELKEYEDKVLTSKGKALALEKQLYEELFDLLLPHLETLQQSAERTGRNSTYW
;
A
#
# COMPACT_ATOMS: atom_id res chain seq x y z
N MET A 1 17.06 9.01 -10.40
CA MET A 1 16.31 9.17 -9.13
C MET A 1 14.83 9.10 -9.44
N SER A 2 14.22 7.91 -9.47
CA SER A 2 12.79 7.75 -9.78
C SER A 2 12.09 7.18 -8.55
N GLY A 3 11.70 8.08 -7.65
CA GLY A 3 11.06 7.75 -6.38
C GLY A 3 9.56 7.58 -6.53
N ALA A 4 9.08 6.40 -6.17
CA ALA A 4 7.72 6.13 -5.68
C ALA A 4 6.52 6.54 -6.57
N ARG A 5 6.36 5.88 -7.72
CA ARG A 5 5.08 5.84 -8.46
C ARG A 5 3.93 5.17 -7.67
N TRP A 6 4.25 4.48 -6.58
CA TRP A 6 3.31 3.65 -5.81
C TRP A 6 2.55 4.40 -4.72
N LEU A 7 3.01 5.60 -4.31
CA LEU A 7 2.32 6.44 -3.33
C LEU A 7 1.13 7.22 -3.91
N THR A 8 1.00 7.26 -5.24
CA THR A 8 -0.13 7.90 -5.94
C THR A 8 -1.18 6.89 -6.42
N ALA A 9 -0.88 5.59 -6.38
CA ALA A 9 -1.81 4.54 -6.78
C ALA A 9 -2.79 4.28 -5.64
N ARG A 10 -4.03 4.72 -5.82
CA ARG A 10 -5.13 4.55 -4.87
C ARG A 10 -5.32 3.06 -4.52
N PRO A 11 -5.17 2.66 -3.24
CA PRO A 11 -5.43 1.28 -2.82
C PRO A 11 -6.85 0.81 -3.17
N ILE A 12 -6.98 -0.44 -3.62
CA ILE A 12 -8.27 -1.06 -4.02
C ILE A 12 -9.31 -0.98 -2.89
N ILE A 13 -8.87 -1.11 -1.65
CA ILE A 13 -9.73 -1.02 -0.46
C ILE A 13 -10.52 0.29 -0.40
N TRP A 14 -9.94 1.40 -0.84
CA TRP A 14 -10.63 2.69 -0.86
C TRP A 14 -11.62 2.82 -2.00
N SER A 15 -11.41 2.13 -3.12
CA SER A 15 -12.38 2.07 -4.20
C SER A 15 -13.61 1.27 -3.76
N VAL A 16 -13.39 0.13 -3.09
CA VAL A 16 -14.48 -0.68 -2.52
C VAL A 16 -15.24 0.08 -1.44
N TRP A 17 -14.54 0.80 -0.56
CA TRP A 17 -15.17 1.63 0.47
C TRP A 17 -15.98 2.78 -0.13
N GLU A 18 -15.45 3.47 -1.16
CA GLU A 18 -16.17 4.55 -1.85
C GLU A 18 -17.50 4.05 -2.46
N VAL A 19 -17.48 2.88 -3.12
CA VAL A 19 -18.70 2.29 -3.69
C VAL A 19 -19.72 1.99 -2.60
N ARG A 20 -19.29 1.32 -1.52
CA ARG A 20 -20.16 0.98 -0.39
C ARG A 20 -20.77 2.23 0.27
N GLU A 21 -19.98 3.28 0.44
CA GLU A 21 -20.48 4.51 1.04
C GLU A 21 -21.42 5.27 0.12
N ARG A 22 -21.16 5.28 -1.21
CA ARG A 22 -22.11 5.82 -2.18
C ARG A 22 -23.46 5.13 -2.08
N GLU A 23 -23.48 3.80 -2.02
CA GLU A 23 -24.71 3.01 -1.87
C GLU A 23 -25.41 3.28 -0.53
N ARG A 24 -24.66 3.42 0.57
CA ARG A 24 -25.21 3.62 1.92
C ARG A 24 -25.76 5.03 2.15
N THR A 25 -25.09 6.05 1.61
CA THR A 25 -25.40 7.46 1.91
C THR A 25 -26.07 8.21 0.75
N GLY A 26 -26.12 7.61 -0.46
CA GLY A 26 -26.63 8.26 -1.66
C GLY A 26 -25.74 9.39 -2.19
N LEU A 27 -24.47 9.45 -1.75
CA LEU A 27 -23.52 10.50 -2.11
C LEU A 27 -22.78 10.21 -3.42
N ASP A 28 -23.44 10.31 -4.58
CA ASP A 28 -22.81 9.98 -5.88
C ASP A 28 -21.52 10.75 -6.18
N THR A 29 -21.37 11.99 -5.68
CA THR A 29 -20.17 12.80 -5.89
C THR A 29 -19.02 12.50 -4.92
N LEU A 30 -19.22 11.56 -3.97
CA LEU A 30 -18.21 11.18 -2.99
C LEU A 30 -16.98 10.61 -3.69
N LYS A 31 -15.81 11.21 -3.45
CA LYS A 31 -14.52 10.73 -3.95
C LYS A 31 -13.48 10.68 -2.85
N VAL A 32 -12.75 9.59 -2.76
CA VAL A 32 -11.56 9.49 -1.88
C VAL A 32 -10.34 10.02 -2.61
N GLY A 33 -9.72 11.06 -2.05
CA GLY A 33 -8.45 11.64 -2.49
C GLY A 33 -7.33 11.40 -1.49
N PHE A 34 -6.09 11.64 -1.91
CA PHE A 34 -4.90 11.53 -1.07
C PHE A 34 -4.07 12.81 -1.13
N ASN A 35 -3.53 13.23 0.01
CA ASN A 35 -2.56 14.31 0.12
C ASN A 35 -1.38 13.84 0.97
N ALA A 36 -0.15 14.04 0.51
CA ALA A 36 1.06 13.63 1.20
C ALA A 36 1.22 14.21 2.63
N VAL A 37 0.61 15.37 2.91
CA VAL A 37 0.72 16.05 4.22
C VAL A 37 -0.38 15.61 5.21
N HIS A 38 -1.56 15.27 4.70
CA HIS A 38 -2.76 15.04 5.54
C HIS A 38 -3.37 13.64 5.37
N GLY A 39 -2.76 12.79 4.56
CA GLY A 39 -3.25 11.46 4.25
C GLY A 39 -4.48 11.47 3.35
N TYR A 40 -5.31 10.45 3.51
CA TYR A 40 -6.54 10.30 2.75
C TYR A 40 -7.64 11.25 3.24
N TYR A 41 -8.41 11.78 2.29
CA TYR A 41 -9.56 12.64 2.56
C TYR A 41 -10.71 12.29 1.63
N ILE A 42 -11.92 12.68 2.04
CA ILE A 42 -13.13 12.50 1.26
C ILE A 42 -13.52 13.86 0.71
N GLN A 43 -13.78 13.90 -0.59
CA GLN A 43 -14.30 15.06 -1.26
C GLN A 43 -15.75 14.81 -1.66
N ILE A 44 -16.63 15.73 -1.27
CA ILE A 44 -18.05 15.71 -1.60
C ILE A 44 -18.39 17.02 -2.32
N SER A 45 -19.30 16.99 -3.30
CA SER A 45 -19.81 18.22 -3.90
C SER A 45 -20.55 19.06 -2.86
N ARG A 46 -20.42 20.39 -2.95
CA ARG A 46 -21.10 21.32 -2.03
C ARG A 46 -22.62 21.14 -2.02
N GLY A 47 -23.22 20.71 -3.14
CA GLY A 47 -24.65 20.43 -3.21
C GLY A 47 -25.10 19.23 -2.36
N GLN A 48 -24.20 18.26 -2.13
CA GLN A 48 -24.47 17.04 -1.37
C GLN A 48 -23.83 17.05 0.03
N SER A 49 -23.16 18.13 0.44
CA SER A 49 -22.49 18.21 1.73
C SER A 49 -23.43 18.12 2.93
N HIS A 50 -24.71 18.44 2.74
CA HIS A 50 -25.77 18.31 3.75
C HIS A 50 -26.14 16.85 4.06
N LEU A 51 -25.84 15.92 3.14
CA LEU A 51 -26.05 14.48 3.32
C LEU A 51 -24.84 13.80 3.98
N ALA A 52 -23.76 14.56 4.24
CA ALA A 52 -22.58 14.02 4.89
C ALA A 52 -22.92 13.60 6.35
N PRO A 53 -22.62 12.36 6.75
CA PRO A 53 -22.91 11.88 8.10
C PRO A 53 -22.03 12.58 9.16
N ILE A 54 -22.47 12.55 10.42
CA ILE A 54 -21.86 13.32 11.52
C ILE A 54 -20.45 12.88 11.89
N ASN A 55 -20.06 11.65 11.53
CA ASN A 55 -18.70 11.15 11.70
C ASN A 55 -17.69 11.81 10.75
N TYR A 56 -18.15 12.61 9.78
CA TYR A 56 -17.27 13.26 8.81
C TYR A 56 -16.82 14.61 9.36
N MET A 57 -15.56 14.70 9.75
CA MET A 57 -14.99 15.96 10.22
C MET A 57 -14.58 16.83 9.04
N ARG A 58 -15.27 17.96 8.83
CA ARG A 58 -14.95 18.93 7.79
C ARG A 58 -13.58 19.57 8.05
N ARG A 59 -12.71 19.61 7.04
CA ARG A 59 -11.33 20.13 7.17
C ARG A 59 -10.99 21.24 6.19
N GLN A 60 -11.59 21.25 5.00
CA GLN A 60 -11.36 22.31 4.02
C GLN A 60 -12.61 22.54 3.18
N THR A 61 -12.96 23.81 2.98
CA THR A 61 -14.04 24.22 2.09
C THR A 61 -13.44 24.76 0.79
N LEU A 62 -13.81 24.17 -0.35
CA LEU A 62 -13.44 24.65 -1.69
C LEU A 62 -14.66 25.32 -2.36
N LYS A 63 -14.42 26.01 -3.47
CA LYS A 63 -15.47 26.73 -4.22
C LYS A 63 -16.64 25.82 -4.63
N ASN A 64 -16.34 24.58 -5.03
CA ASN A 64 -17.31 23.61 -5.57
C ASN A 64 -17.43 22.31 -4.76
N ALA A 65 -16.60 22.13 -3.73
CA ALA A 65 -16.53 20.87 -2.99
C ALA A 65 -16.09 21.09 -1.54
N GLU A 66 -16.39 20.12 -0.69
CA GLU A 66 -15.97 20.11 0.70
C GLU A 66 -15.12 18.88 0.97
N ARG A 67 -14.07 19.05 1.76
CA ARG A 67 -13.17 17.98 2.16
C ARG A 67 -13.41 17.60 3.61
N TYR A 68 -13.57 16.31 3.81
CA TYR A 68 -13.83 15.67 5.09
C TYR A 68 -12.74 14.65 5.40
N ILE A 69 -12.48 14.44 6.68
CA ILE A 69 -11.61 13.39 7.19
C ILE A 69 -12.45 12.52 8.12
N ILE A 70 -12.27 11.21 8.05
CA ILE A 70 -12.87 10.27 9.00
C ILE A 70 -11.75 9.63 9.80
N PRO A 71 -11.85 9.53 11.14
CA PRO A 71 -10.84 8.87 11.98
C PRO A 71 -10.54 7.43 11.54
N GLU A 72 -11.54 6.70 11.05
CA GLU A 72 -11.39 5.32 10.56
C GLU A 72 -10.33 5.22 9.44
N LEU A 73 -10.28 6.20 8.51
CA LEU A 73 -9.28 6.20 7.42
C LEU A 73 -7.85 6.21 7.96
N LYS A 74 -7.62 6.94 9.05
CA LYS A 74 -6.29 7.08 9.66
C LYS A 74 -5.87 5.79 10.35
N GLU A 75 -6.80 5.14 11.07
CA GLU A 75 -6.53 3.86 11.73
C GLU A 75 -6.20 2.75 10.71
N TYR A 76 -6.91 2.71 9.57
CA TYR A 76 -6.61 1.76 8.50
C TYR A 76 -5.26 2.05 7.85
N GLU A 77 -4.92 3.32 7.63
CA GLU A 77 -3.61 3.73 7.12
C GLU A 77 -2.48 3.24 8.05
N ASP A 78 -2.58 3.52 9.35
CA ASP A 78 -1.60 3.10 10.36
C ASP A 78 -1.48 1.57 10.41
N LYS A 79 -2.60 0.85 10.34
CA LYS A 79 -2.62 -0.62 10.36
C LYS A 79 -2.00 -1.23 9.10
N VAL A 80 -2.30 -0.68 7.92
CA VAL A 80 -1.74 -1.15 6.64
C VAL A 80 -0.24 -0.85 6.57
N LEU A 81 0.18 0.35 6.99
CA LEU A 81 1.59 0.73 7.08
C LEU A 81 2.36 -0.20 8.02
N THR A 82 1.82 -0.47 9.22
CA THR A 82 2.43 -1.38 10.19
C THR A 82 2.54 -2.81 9.66
N SER A 83 1.49 -3.30 9.00
CA SER A 83 1.45 -4.67 8.46
C SER A 83 2.46 -4.86 7.32
N LYS A 84 2.63 -3.84 6.46
CA LYS A 84 3.64 -3.87 5.39
C LYS A 84 5.07 -3.81 5.92
N GLY A 85 5.32 -3.00 6.96
CA GLY A 85 6.63 -2.95 7.63
C GLY A 85 7.01 -4.31 8.21
N LYS A 86 6.05 -5.01 8.83
CA LYS A 86 6.26 -6.37 9.34
C LYS A 86 6.52 -7.40 8.24
N ALA A 87 5.79 -7.32 7.12
CA ALA A 87 6.00 -8.21 5.98
C ALA A 87 7.41 -8.05 5.38
N LEU A 88 7.87 -6.80 5.18
CA LEU A 88 9.20 -6.54 4.63
C LEU A 88 10.33 -6.98 5.59
N ALA A 89 10.13 -6.78 6.90
CA ALA A 89 11.06 -7.28 7.91
C ALA A 89 11.16 -8.80 7.87
N LEU A 90 10.03 -9.49 7.75
CA LEU A 90 9.98 -10.95 7.63
C LEU A 90 10.65 -11.44 6.34
N GLU A 91 10.41 -10.79 5.20
CA GLU A 91 11.09 -11.11 3.95
C GLU A 91 12.61 -10.98 4.10
N LYS A 92 13.10 -9.89 4.71
CA LYS A 92 14.54 -9.70 4.96
C LYS A 92 15.11 -10.81 5.83
N GLN A 93 14.41 -11.20 6.90
CA GLN A 93 14.83 -12.30 7.76
C GLN A 93 14.89 -13.63 7.00
N LEU A 94 13.86 -13.95 6.21
CA LEU A 94 13.84 -15.17 5.41
C LEU A 94 14.96 -15.20 4.36
N TYR A 95 15.30 -14.05 3.77
CA TYR A 95 16.45 -13.94 2.87
C TYR A 95 17.77 -14.20 3.59
N GLU A 96 17.97 -13.62 4.78
CA GLU A 96 19.19 -13.84 5.59
C GLU A 96 19.32 -15.31 5.99
N GLU A 97 18.24 -15.93 6.47
CA GLU A 97 18.19 -17.36 6.80
C GLU A 97 18.52 -18.25 5.60
N LEU A 98 18.02 -17.89 4.41
CA LEU A 98 18.33 -18.61 3.18
C LEU A 98 19.83 -18.54 2.83
N PHE A 99 20.45 -17.37 3.00
CA PHE A 99 21.89 -17.22 2.79
C PHE A 99 22.71 -18.02 3.81
N ASP A 100 22.31 -18.01 5.08
CA ASP A 100 22.97 -18.80 6.13
C ASP A 100 22.88 -20.31 5.87
N LEU A 101 21.77 -20.78 5.29
CA LEU A 101 21.61 -22.17 4.87
C LEU A 101 22.44 -22.52 3.63
N LEU A 102 22.60 -21.58 2.69
CA LEU A 102 23.33 -21.81 1.44
C LEU A 102 24.85 -21.71 1.59
N LEU A 103 25.34 -20.81 2.44
CA LEU A 103 26.77 -20.54 2.64
C LEU A 103 27.61 -21.81 2.93
N PRO A 104 27.18 -22.74 3.81
CA PRO A 104 27.92 -23.98 4.09
C PRO A 104 27.96 -24.95 2.90
N HIS A 105 26.95 -24.91 2.02
CA HIS A 105 26.85 -25.80 0.86
C HIS A 105 27.46 -25.18 -0.41
N LEU A 106 27.84 -23.90 -0.36
CA LEU A 106 28.37 -23.17 -1.50
C LEU A 106 29.67 -23.79 -2.04
N GLU A 107 30.55 -24.22 -1.14
CA GLU A 107 31.82 -24.85 -1.51
C GLU A 107 31.59 -26.20 -2.21
N THR A 108 30.66 -27.01 -1.71
CA THR A 108 30.31 -28.30 -2.31
C THR A 108 29.64 -28.13 -3.69
N LEU A 109 28.82 -27.08 -3.84
CA LEU A 109 28.19 -26.72 -5.11
C LEU A 109 29.22 -26.21 -6.13
N GLN A 110 30.15 -25.35 -5.72
CA GLN A 110 31.25 -24.89 -6.58
C GLN A 110 32.14 -26.05 -7.03
N GLN A 111 32.53 -26.93 -6.11
CA GLN A 111 33.34 -28.11 -6.45
C GLN A 111 32.60 -29.06 -7.41
N SER A 112 31.29 -29.22 -7.25
CA SER A 112 30.46 -30.06 -8.15
C SER A 112 30.31 -29.43 -9.55
N ALA A 113 30.15 -28.10 -9.62
CA ALA A 113 30.10 -27.36 -10.88
C ALA A 113 31.44 -27.39 -11.63
N GLU A 114 32.56 -27.17 -10.93
CA GLU A 114 33.91 -27.28 -11.52
C GLU A 114 34.22 -28.69 -12.04
N ARG A 115 33.75 -29.71 -11.33
CA ARG A 115 33.95 -31.11 -11.72
C ARG A 115 33.14 -31.48 -12.96
N THR A 116 31.94 -30.91 -13.10
CA THR A 116 31.10 -31.07 -14.30
C THR A 116 31.65 -30.29 -15.50
N GLY A 117 32.14 -29.06 -15.28
CA GLY A 117 32.78 -28.25 -16.32
C GLY A 117 34.06 -28.88 -16.89
N ARG A 118 34.90 -29.48 -16.03
CA ARG A 118 36.08 -30.23 -16.48
C ARG A 118 35.71 -31.46 -17.31
N ASN A 119 34.64 -32.18 -16.97
CA ASN A 119 34.20 -33.35 -17.72
C ASN A 119 33.60 -32.99 -19.10
N SER A 120 33.06 -31.77 -19.25
CA SER A 120 32.52 -31.28 -20.52
C SER A 120 33.60 -30.74 -21.48
N THR A 121 34.87 -30.64 -21.06
CA THR A 121 35.99 -30.17 -21.92
C THR A 121 36.76 -31.34 -22.56
N TYR A 122 36.34 -32.58 -22.28
CA TYR A 122 36.89 -33.80 -22.87
C TYR A 122 35.83 -34.56 -23.68
N TRP A 123 35.12 -33.87 -24.57
CA TRP A 123 34.41 -34.45 -25.72
C TRP A 123 34.35 -33.41 -26.84
#